data_AF-A0A016S4G0-F1
#
_entry.id   AF-A0A016S4G0-F1
#
_cell.length_a   1.000
_cell.length_b   1.000
_cell.length_c   1.000
_cell.angle_alpha   90.00
_cell.angle_beta   90.00
_cell.angle_gamma   90.00
#
_symmetry.space_group_name_H-M   'P 1'
#
loop_
_entity.id
_entity.type
_entity.pdbx_description
1 polymer ?
#
loop_
_entity_poly.entity_id
_entity_poly.type
_entity_poly.pdbx_seq_one_letter_code
_entity_poly.pdbx_strand_id
1 'polypeptide(L)'
;MLWRSAALLLCILPLLSVAQLPVCTRVQACAARLDIYPLLEEDSSGWGSGLVPLYDEAFEPTTFDYTQTPESTTFELCECANNKTCDSDVDQRNLRLDESIKLTFCDDIQQQLPLQCKGQRGLPRVIGIAHPSGETVTTVSSTAVFCTCPSGYERLRPEYWGGAEISISYKCK
;
A
#
# COMPACT_ATOMS: atom_id res chain seq x y z
N MET A 1 57.91 29.40 -26.38
CA MET A 1 57.11 29.95 -25.27
C MET A 1 55.65 29.81 -25.62
N LEU A 2 54.90 29.02 -24.82
CA LEU A 2 53.43 29.01 -24.62
C LEU A 2 52.58 28.67 -25.89
N TRP A 3 51.57 27.82 -25.88
CA TRP A 3 50.71 27.37 -24.80
C TRP A 3 50.10 26.01 -25.17
N ARG A 4 49.90 25.25 -24.11
CA ARG A 4 49.47 23.88 -23.95
C ARG A 4 47.99 23.63 -24.31
N SER A 5 47.77 22.44 -24.86
CA SER A 5 46.70 21.51 -24.48
C SER A 5 45.25 21.99 -24.62
N ALA A 6 44.67 21.73 -25.80
CA ALA A 6 43.22 21.62 -25.94
C ALA A 6 42.76 20.38 -25.16
N ALA A 7 41.91 20.65 -24.18
CA ALA A 7 41.46 19.72 -23.15
C ALA A 7 40.78 18.47 -23.71
N LEU A 8 41.23 17.30 -23.24
CA LEU A 8 40.37 16.13 -23.10
C LEU A 8 39.24 16.50 -22.12
N LEU A 9 38.07 16.84 -22.65
CA LEU A 9 36.80 16.67 -21.93
C LEU A 9 36.06 15.51 -22.61
N LEU A 10 36.50 14.29 -22.33
CA LEU A 10 35.66 13.12 -22.56
C LEU A 10 34.57 13.15 -21.49
N CYS A 11 33.35 13.46 -21.92
CA CYS A 11 32.15 13.51 -21.12
C CYS A 11 31.96 12.23 -20.30
N ILE A 12 32.18 12.32 -18.99
CA ILE A 12 31.71 11.35 -18.01
C ILE A 12 30.24 11.71 -17.75
N LEU A 13 29.34 11.23 -18.60
CA LEU A 13 27.91 11.26 -18.30
C LEU A 13 27.65 10.20 -17.23
N PRO A 14 27.14 10.55 -16.04
CA PRO A 14 26.65 9.55 -15.12
C PRO A 14 25.44 8.90 -15.77
N LEU A 15 25.46 7.58 -15.96
CA LEU A 15 24.26 6.83 -16.27
C LEU A 15 23.29 7.02 -15.09
N LEU A 16 22.38 7.99 -15.24
CA LEU A 16 21.15 8.04 -14.46
C LEU A 16 20.38 6.78 -14.81
N SER A 17 20.56 5.74 -14.00
CA SER A 17 19.65 4.60 -13.93
C SER A 17 18.28 5.17 -13.55
N VAL A 18 17.47 5.49 -14.56
CA VAL A 18 16.04 5.69 -14.38
C VAL A 18 15.53 4.35 -13.85
N ALA A 19 15.10 4.32 -12.59
CA ALA A 19 14.46 3.14 -12.01
C ALA A 19 13.19 2.88 -12.83
N GLN A 20 13.28 1.97 -13.80
CA GLN A 20 12.13 1.56 -14.59
C GLN A 20 11.30 0.63 -13.73
N LEU A 21 10.02 0.97 -13.56
CA LEU A 21 9.09 0.12 -12.85
C LEU A 21 8.80 -1.14 -13.70
N PRO A 22 8.52 -2.29 -13.08
CA PRO A 22 8.09 -3.46 -13.82
C PRO A 22 6.75 -3.21 -14.51
N VAL A 23 6.45 -3.94 -15.58
CA VAL A 23 5.14 -3.87 -16.24
C VAL A 23 4.09 -4.57 -15.38
N CYS A 24 2.93 -3.95 -15.20
CA CYS A 24 1.84 -4.51 -14.39
C CYS A 24 1.32 -5.82 -14.97
N THR A 25 1.14 -6.81 -14.09
CA THR A 25 0.30 -7.97 -14.41
C THR A 25 -1.18 -7.63 -14.26
N ARG A 26 -2.05 -8.50 -14.79
CA ARG A 26 -3.50 -8.37 -14.67
C ARG A 26 -4.01 -8.26 -13.23
N VAL A 27 -3.32 -8.87 -12.27
CA VAL A 27 -3.78 -8.96 -10.87
C VAL A 27 -3.13 -7.92 -9.97
N GLN A 28 -2.31 -7.03 -10.53
CA GLN A 28 -1.61 -5.98 -9.81
C GLN A 28 -2.25 -4.62 -10.07
N ALA A 29 -2.36 -3.83 -9.02
CA ALA A 29 -2.63 -2.40 -9.14
C ALA A 29 -1.37 -1.68 -9.62
N CYS A 30 -1.53 -0.68 -10.47
CA CYS A 30 -0.42 0.18 -10.93
C CYS A 30 -0.04 1.22 -9.88
N ALA A 31 -1.00 1.64 -9.05
CA ALA A 31 -0.74 2.50 -7.92
C ALA A 31 -1.61 2.12 -6.72
N ALA A 32 -1.13 2.48 -5.53
CA ALA A 32 -1.88 2.38 -4.29
C ALA A 32 -1.85 3.73 -3.57
N ARG A 33 -3.03 4.21 -3.18
CA ARG A 33 -3.19 5.33 -2.26
C ARG A 33 -3.43 4.77 -0.86
N LEU A 34 -2.65 5.27 0.08
CA LEU A 34 -2.70 4.95 1.50
C LEU A 34 -3.07 6.21 2.27
N ASP A 35 -4.15 6.14 3.02
CA ASP A 35 -4.67 7.18 3.90
C ASP A 35 -4.46 6.74 5.35
N ILE A 36 -3.47 7.34 6.02
CA ILE A 36 -3.14 7.07 7.43
C ILE A 36 -3.88 8.10 8.29
N TYR A 37 -4.80 7.62 9.12
CA TYR A 37 -5.55 8.46 10.04
C TYR A 37 -4.77 8.63 11.36
N PRO A 38 -4.94 9.74 12.08
CA PRO A 38 -4.41 9.87 13.42
C PRO A 38 -5.03 8.82 14.34
N LEU A 39 -4.28 8.44 15.38
CA LEU A 39 -4.80 7.56 16.43
C LEU A 39 -5.77 8.34 17.32
N LEU A 40 -6.86 7.70 17.75
CA LEU A 40 -7.66 8.22 18.85
C LEU A 40 -6.79 8.21 20.11
N GLU A 41 -6.66 9.37 20.75
CA GLU A 41 -6.11 9.44 22.09
C GLU A 41 -7.11 8.75 23.02
N GLU A 42 -6.74 7.61 23.58
CA GLU A 42 -7.44 7.11 24.75
C GLU A 42 -7.20 8.09 25.89
N ASP A 43 -8.27 8.61 26.47
CA ASP A 43 -8.25 9.32 27.74
C ASP A 43 -7.65 8.40 28.81
N SER A 44 -6.32 8.37 28.91
CA SER A 44 -5.55 7.72 29.97
C SER A 44 -5.74 8.52 31.26
N SER A 45 -6.99 8.51 31.73
CA SER A 45 -7.38 9.00 33.04
C SER A 45 -6.93 7.94 34.04
N GLY A 46 -5.78 8.21 34.66
CA GLY A 46 -5.11 7.29 35.56
C GLY A 46 -6.00 6.75 36.68
N TRP A 47 -5.92 5.44 36.88
CA TRP A 47 -6.28 4.78 38.13
C TRP A 47 -5.27 3.67 38.42
N GLY A 48 -4.62 3.74 39.58
CA GLY A 48 -4.08 2.56 40.26
C GLY A 48 -2.56 2.46 40.38
N SER A 49 -2.00 3.09 41.40
CA SER A 49 -0.77 2.62 42.02
C SER A 49 -0.98 1.20 42.54
N GLY A 50 -0.28 0.20 41.99
CA GLY A 50 -0.17 -1.12 42.63
C GLY A 50 -0.12 -2.29 41.66
N LEU A 51 1.07 -2.90 41.58
CA LEU A 51 1.34 -4.28 41.12
C LEU A 51 1.04 -4.60 39.66
N VAL A 52 2.09 -4.50 38.86
CA VAL A 52 2.21 -5.06 37.49
C VAL A 52 2.05 -6.58 37.55
N PRO A 53 1.11 -7.22 36.83
CA PRO A 53 1.26 -8.63 36.51
C PRO A 53 2.21 -8.76 35.31
N LEU A 54 3.30 -9.46 35.58
CA LEU A 54 4.24 -10.01 34.63
C LEU A 54 3.51 -11.11 33.84
N TYR A 55 2.99 -10.87 32.63
CA TYR A 55 2.87 -11.81 31.49
C TYR A 55 2.19 -11.16 30.26
N ASP A 56 2.58 -11.65 29.08
CA ASP A 56 2.41 -11.20 27.69
C ASP A 56 1.07 -10.55 27.25
N GLU A 57 1.24 -9.51 26.42
CA GLU A 57 0.35 -9.06 25.34
C GLU A 57 -1.09 -8.66 25.69
N ALA A 58 -1.26 -7.45 26.21
CA ALA A 58 -2.40 -6.61 25.88
C ALA A 58 -1.90 -5.42 25.05
N PHE A 59 -1.53 -5.66 23.79
CA PHE A 59 -1.53 -4.55 22.83
C PHE A 59 -3.00 -4.19 22.63
N GLU A 60 -3.46 -3.15 23.32
CA GLU A 60 -4.76 -2.57 23.04
C GLU A 60 -4.79 -2.22 21.55
N PRO A 61 -5.82 -2.67 20.80
CA PRO A 61 -5.89 -2.38 19.38
C PRO A 61 -5.93 -0.87 19.21
N THR A 62 -4.88 -0.32 18.59
CA THR A 62 -4.80 1.12 18.33
C THR A 62 -5.97 1.50 17.44
N THR A 63 -6.85 2.36 17.95
CA THR A 63 -8.05 2.77 17.20
C THR A 63 -7.74 4.04 16.42
N PHE A 64 -8.04 4.03 15.12
CA PHE A 64 -7.83 5.17 14.23
C PHE A 64 -9.05 6.12 14.26
N ASP A 65 -8.80 7.42 14.24
CA ASP A 65 -9.83 8.44 14.12
C ASP A 65 -10.18 8.72 12.65
N TYR A 66 -11.17 7.98 12.15
CA TYR A 66 -11.68 8.15 10.79
C TYR A 66 -12.48 9.45 10.57
N THR A 67 -12.70 10.27 11.60
CA THR A 67 -13.37 11.57 11.47
C THR A 67 -12.41 12.69 11.08
N GLN A 68 -11.10 12.47 11.25
CA GLN A 68 -10.05 13.43 10.95
C GLN A 68 -9.56 13.31 9.50
N THR A 69 -8.84 14.33 9.05
CA THR A 69 -8.20 14.30 7.73
C THR A 69 -6.98 13.37 7.78
N PRO A 70 -6.91 12.34 6.91
CA PRO A 70 -5.77 11.44 6.89
C PRO A 70 -4.55 12.07 6.21
N GLU A 71 -3.38 11.53 6.53
CA GLU A 71 -2.17 11.72 5.73
C GLU A 71 -2.23 10.77 4.52
N SER A 72 -2.48 11.34 3.34
CA SER A 72 -2.57 10.59 2.08
C SER A 72 -1.23 10.50 1.37
N THR A 73 -0.79 9.28 1.07
CA THR A 73 0.40 9.00 0.27
C THR A 73 0.04 8.08 -0.90
N THR A 74 0.69 8.27 -2.05
CA THR A 74 0.46 7.45 -3.25
C THR A 74 1.77 6.77 -3.66
N PHE A 75 1.69 5.48 -3.95
CA PHE A 75 2.82 4.64 -4.33
C PHE A 75 2.59 4.10 -5.74
N GLU A 76 3.55 4.36 -6.64
CA GLU A 76 3.60 3.73 -7.95
C GLU A 76 4.24 2.34 -7.83
N LEU A 77 3.53 1.31 -8.31
CA LEU A 77 3.92 -0.08 -8.12
C LEU A 77 4.44 -0.72 -9.41
N CYS A 78 3.84 -0.34 -10.55
CA CYS A 78 4.19 -0.88 -11.86
C CYS A 78 3.69 0.05 -12.98
N GLU A 79 4.29 -0.09 -14.16
CA GLU A 79 3.90 0.65 -15.36
C GLU A 79 2.83 -0.09 -16.17
N CYS A 80 1.86 0.66 -16.68
CA CYS A 80 0.81 0.10 -17.52
C CYS A 80 1.33 -0.19 -18.94
N ALA A 81 1.00 -1.37 -19.47
CA ALA A 81 1.38 -1.74 -20.83
C ALA A 81 0.61 -0.95 -21.91
N ASN A 82 1.12 -0.98 -23.14
CA ASN A 82 0.44 -0.45 -24.33
C ASN A 82 0.13 1.07 -24.29
N ASN A 83 1.05 1.88 -23.74
CA ASN A 83 0.90 3.33 -23.60
C ASN A 83 -0.34 3.77 -22.79
N LYS A 84 -0.88 2.88 -21.95
CA LYS A 84 -1.91 3.24 -20.98
C LYS A 84 -1.26 3.98 -19.81
N THR A 85 -2.02 4.82 -19.15
CA THR A 85 -1.60 5.55 -17.95
C THR A 85 -2.27 4.96 -16.72
N CYS A 86 -1.55 4.97 -15.60
CA CYS A 86 -2.10 4.69 -14.29
C CYS A 86 -2.84 5.94 -13.81
N ASP A 87 -4.14 6.02 -14.10
CA ASP A 87 -4.95 7.21 -13.86
C ASP A 87 -5.93 6.97 -12.70
N SER A 88 -5.65 7.61 -11.56
CA SER A 88 -6.47 7.52 -10.34
C SER A 88 -7.73 8.37 -10.36
N ASP A 89 -7.90 9.23 -11.37
CA ASP A 89 -9.09 10.09 -11.51
C ASP A 89 -10.23 9.32 -12.19
N VAL A 90 -9.93 8.18 -12.81
CA VAL A 90 -10.93 7.31 -13.44
C VAL A 90 -11.49 6.32 -12.43
N ASP A 91 -12.68 6.59 -11.90
CA ASP A 91 -13.33 5.78 -10.86
C ASP A 91 -13.51 4.30 -11.21
N GLN A 92 -13.73 3.96 -12.48
CA GLN A 92 -13.86 2.57 -12.94
C GLN A 92 -12.57 1.75 -12.82
N ARG A 93 -11.44 2.42 -12.64
CA ARG A 93 -10.11 1.80 -12.43
C ARG A 93 -9.73 1.74 -10.95
N ASN A 94 -10.56 2.30 -10.08
CA ASN A 94 -10.30 2.47 -8.67
C ASN A 94 -11.02 1.41 -7.83
N LEU A 95 -10.27 0.65 -7.05
CA LEU A 95 -10.79 -0.33 -6.12
C LEU A 95 -10.51 0.12 -4.70
N ARG A 96 -11.57 0.47 -3.96
CA ARG A 96 -11.46 0.77 -2.53
C ARG A 96 -11.54 -0.52 -1.72
N LEU A 97 -10.48 -0.85 -0.99
CA LEU A 97 -10.45 -2.01 -0.10
C LEU A 97 -10.99 -1.66 1.29
N ASP A 98 -10.63 -0.50 1.82
CA ASP A 98 -11.18 0.03 3.06
C ASP A 98 -11.03 1.56 3.12
N GLU A 99 -11.21 2.16 4.30
CA GLU A 99 -11.09 3.60 4.49
C GLU A 99 -9.65 4.12 4.31
N SER A 100 -8.64 3.25 4.44
CA SER A 100 -7.23 3.58 4.35
C SER A 100 -6.59 3.22 3.01
N ILE A 101 -7.11 2.23 2.27
CA ILE A 101 -6.45 1.72 1.07
C ILE A 101 -7.36 1.78 -0.16
N LYS A 102 -6.87 2.49 -1.18
CA LYS A 102 -7.45 2.56 -2.52
C LYS A 102 -6.41 2.13 -3.55
N LEU A 103 -6.77 1.18 -4.40
CA LEU A 103 -5.93 0.67 -5.47
C LEU A 103 -6.37 1.22 -6.82
N THR A 104 -5.42 1.56 -7.69
CA THR A 104 -5.67 2.00 -9.06
C THR A 104 -5.14 0.98 -10.04
N PHE A 105 -5.95 0.57 -11.02
CA PHE A 105 -5.59 -0.38 -12.06
C PHE A 105 -5.37 0.31 -13.42
N CYS A 106 -4.70 -0.39 -14.34
CA CYS A 106 -4.45 0.12 -15.68
C CYS A 106 -5.70 0.16 -16.56
N ASP A 107 -6.67 -0.71 -16.29
CA ASP A 107 -7.91 -0.88 -17.03
C ASP A 107 -9.13 -0.89 -16.11
N ASP A 108 -10.31 -0.87 -16.72
CA ASP A 108 -11.59 -1.05 -16.01
C ASP A 108 -11.56 -2.33 -15.17
N ILE A 109 -11.88 -2.20 -13.89
CA ILE A 109 -11.82 -3.31 -12.91
C ILE A 109 -12.73 -4.47 -13.31
N GLN A 110 -13.90 -4.23 -13.89
CA GLN A 110 -14.83 -5.30 -14.29
C GLN A 110 -14.27 -6.12 -15.45
N GLN A 111 -13.48 -5.48 -16.33
CA GLN A 111 -12.82 -6.16 -17.45
C GLN A 111 -11.53 -6.86 -16.99
N GLN A 112 -10.72 -6.16 -16.19
CA GLN A 112 -9.44 -6.66 -15.69
C GLN A 112 -9.66 -7.78 -14.65
N LEU A 113 -10.65 -7.67 -13.77
CA LEU A 113 -10.93 -8.58 -12.65
C LEU A 113 -12.40 -9.08 -12.67
N PRO A 114 -12.78 -9.92 -13.66
CA PRO A 114 -14.17 -10.34 -13.87
C PRO A 114 -14.68 -11.38 -12.87
N LEU A 115 -13.80 -11.92 -12.03
CA LEU A 115 -14.17 -12.94 -11.05
C LEU A 115 -14.64 -12.28 -9.77
N GLN A 116 -15.70 -12.81 -9.18
CA GLN A 116 -16.12 -12.47 -7.83
C GLN A 116 -15.44 -13.40 -6.82
N CYS A 117 -14.99 -12.86 -5.68
CA CYS A 117 -14.32 -13.67 -4.68
C CYS A 117 -15.31 -14.67 -4.05
N LYS A 118 -14.87 -15.92 -3.89
CA LYS A 118 -15.65 -16.99 -3.26
C LYS A 118 -14.82 -17.70 -2.20
N GLY A 119 -15.34 -17.75 -0.98
CA GLY A 119 -14.64 -18.37 0.16
C GLY A 119 -13.36 -17.60 0.54
N GLN A 120 -12.34 -18.33 1.00
CA GLN A 120 -11.09 -17.75 1.52
C GLN A 120 -9.89 -17.87 0.57
N ARG A 121 -10.08 -18.34 -0.67
CA ARG A 121 -8.97 -18.48 -1.64
C ARG A 121 -8.92 -17.27 -2.56
N GLY A 122 -7.70 -16.82 -2.87
CA GLY A 122 -7.48 -15.72 -3.82
C GLY A 122 -7.91 -14.35 -3.27
N LEU A 123 -7.88 -14.17 -1.96
CA LEU A 123 -8.22 -12.91 -1.30
C LEU A 123 -7.32 -11.77 -1.82
N PRO A 124 -7.88 -10.59 -2.13
CA PRO A 124 -7.09 -9.41 -2.37
C PRO A 124 -6.10 -9.17 -1.24
N ARG A 125 -4.89 -8.78 -1.60
CA ARG A 125 -3.78 -8.61 -0.68
C ARG A 125 -2.99 -7.36 -1.00
N VAL A 126 -2.59 -6.66 0.06
CA VAL A 126 -1.70 -5.51 0.03
C VAL A 126 -0.49 -5.84 0.89
N ILE A 127 0.70 -5.65 0.34
CA ILE A 127 1.98 -5.95 1.00
C ILE A 127 2.75 -4.65 1.12
N GLY A 128 3.39 -4.45 2.26
CA GLY A 128 4.20 -3.27 2.50
C GLY A 128 4.78 -3.20 3.90
N ILE A 129 5.55 -2.15 4.18
CA ILE A 129 6.25 -1.99 5.46
C ILE A 129 5.22 -1.78 6.57
N ALA A 130 5.34 -2.52 7.66
CA ALA A 130 4.44 -2.41 8.80
C ALA A 130 4.44 -0.99 9.38
N HIS A 131 3.25 -0.46 9.63
CA HIS A 131 3.10 0.71 10.49
C HIS A 131 3.44 0.32 11.94
N PRO A 132 3.98 1.23 12.77
CA PRO A 132 4.31 0.92 14.17
C PRO A 132 3.15 0.36 15.00
N SER A 133 1.90 0.61 14.61
CA SER A 133 0.72 0.01 15.24
C SER A 133 0.52 -1.48 14.94
N GLY A 134 1.14 -2.02 13.89
CA GLY A 134 0.95 -3.40 13.42
C GLY A 134 -0.35 -3.67 12.66
N GLU A 135 -1.30 -2.72 12.64
CA GLU A 135 -2.64 -2.88 12.04
C GLU A 135 -2.74 -2.45 10.57
N THR A 136 -1.75 -1.72 10.08
CA THR A 136 -1.71 -1.20 8.70
C THR A 136 -0.27 -1.11 8.20
N VAL A 137 -0.08 -0.69 6.95
CA VAL A 137 1.24 -0.42 6.36
C VAL A 137 1.55 1.07 6.35
N THR A 138 2.84 1.44 6.30
CA THR A 138 3.34 2.82 6.06
C THR A 138 3.67 3.07 4.60
N THR A 139 4.01 2.00 3.88
CA THR A 139 4.29 2.03 2.43
C THR A 139 3.65 0.82 1.78
N VAL A 140 3.33 0.91 0.49
CA VAL A 140 2.84 -0.24 -0.28
C VAL A 140 3.92 -0.65 -1.27
N SER A 141 4.39 -1.88 -1.19
CA SER A 141 5.41 -2.43 -2.09
C SER A 141 4.80 -3.34 -3.16
N SER A 142 3.70 -4.03 -2.85
CA SER A 142 3.04 -4.91 -3.81
C SER A 142 1.56 -5.12 -3.51
N THR A 143 0.82 -5.49 -4.55
CA THR A 143 -0.59 -5.85 -4.44
C THR A 143 -0.89 -7.10 -5.26
N ALA A 144 -1.88 -7.87 -4.83
CA ALA A 144 -2.37 -9.02 -5.58
C ALA A 144 -3.89 -9.13 -5.40
N VAL A 145 -4.64 -8.87 -6.47
CA VAL A 145 -6.10 -8.87 -6.48
C VAL A 145 -6.56 -9.78 -7.61
N PHE A 146 -7.17 -10.91 -7.25
CA PHE A 146 -7.61 -11.92 -8.22
C PHE A 146 -9.11 -11.84 -8.53
N CYS A 147 -9.87 -11.13 -7.70
CA CYS A 147 -11.31 -11.09 -7.73
C CYS A 147 -11.85 -9.84 -7.03
N THR A 148 -13.12 -9.52 -7.30
CA THR A 148 -13.82 -8.37 -6.72
C THR A 148 -14.94 -8.78 -5.77
N CYS A 149 -15.31 -7.88 -4.85
CA CYS A 149 -16.41 -8.06 -3.91
C CYS A 149 -17.47 -6.96 -4.13
N PRO A 150 -18.63 -7.27 -4.74
CA PRO A 150 -19.68 -6.28 -5.01
C PRO A 150 -20.23 -5.61 -3.74
N SER A 151 -20.28 -6.34 -2.63
CA SER A 151 -20.74 -5.86 -1.32
C SER A 151 -19.65 -5.12 -0.51
N GLY A 152 -18.47 -4.94 -1.10
CA GLY A 152 -17.30 -4.39 -0.42
C GLY A 152 -16.47 -5.43 0.33
N TYR A 153 -15.43 -4.93 0.99
CA TYR A 153 -14.39 -5.76 1.60
C TYR A 153 -14.34 -5.59 3.12
N GLU A 154 -13.88 -6.63 3.79
CA GLU A 154 -13.55 -6.67 5.21
C GLU A 154 -12.07 -7.05 5.37
N ARG A 155 -11.32 -6.20 6.08
CA ARG A 155 -9.91 -6.40 6.37
C ARG A 155 -9.73 -7.60 7.30
N LEU A 156 -8.80 -8.49 6.97
CA LEU A 156 -8.33 -9.56 7.86
C LEU A 156 -7.12 -9.09 8.66
N ARG A 157 -6.83 -9.78 9.76
CA ARG A 157 -5.65 -9.50 10.59
C ARG A 157 -4.38 -9.53 9.72
N PRO A 158 -3.49 -8.53 9.82
CA PRO A 158 -2.25 -8.54 9.07
C PRO A 158 -1.37 -9.75 9.43
N GLU A 159 -0.69 -10.29 8.43
CA GLU A 159 0.21 -11.43 8.56
C GLU A 159 1.65 -11.00 8.25
N TYR A 160 2.64 -11.60 8.90
CA TYR A 160 4.04 -11.39 8.53
C TYR A 160 4.30 -11.88 7.11
N TRP A 161 4.92 -11.03 6.28
CA TRP A 161 5.29 -11.37 4.91
C TRP A 161 6.78 -11.64 4.77
N GLY A 162 7.61 -10.74 5.28
CA GLY A 162 9.08 -10.86 5.19
C GLY A 162 9.80 -9.59 5.60
N GLY A 163 10.88 -9.70 6.38
CA GLY A 163 11.65 -8.54 6.82
C GLY A 163 10.82 -7.59 7.69
N ALA A 164 10.63 -6.35 7.23
CA ALA A 164 9.76 -5.37 7.88
C ALA A 164 8.33 -5.33 7.27
N GLU A 165 8.03 -6.22 6.32
CA GLU A 165 6.76 -6.21 5.60
C GLU A 165 5.70 -7.10 6.24
N ILE A 166 4.47 -6.61 6.19
CA ILE A 166 3.25 -7.34 6.51
C ILE A 166 2.37 -7.44 5.25
N SER A 167 1.46 -8.40 5.29
CA SER A 167 0.44 -8.66 4.28
C SER A 167 -0.94 -8.43 4.90
N ILE A 168 -1.71 -7.51 4.33
CA ILE A 168 -3.10 -7.26 4.70
C ILE A 168 -3.98 -7.91 3.63
N SER A 169 -4.78 -8.90 4.04
CA SER A 169 -5.73 -9.58 3.16
C SER A 169 -7.16 -9.14 3.41
N TYR A 170 -8.00 -9.26 2.38
CA TYR A 170 -9.39 -8.78 2.41
C TYR A 170 -10.35 -9.88 1.97
N LYS A 171 -11.42 -10.11 2.72
CA LYS A 171 -12.54 -10.98 2.30
C LYS A 171 -13.75 -10.15 1.87
N CYS A 172 -14.69 -10.76 1.16
CA CYS A 172 -15.98 -10.09 0.91
C CYS A 172 -16.79 -9.98 2.20
N LYS A 173 -17.52 -8.87 2.32
CA LYS A 173 -18.60 -8.68 3.31
C LYS A 173 -19.84 -9.49 2.95
#